data_AF-A0AA35TZS1-F1
#
_entry.id   AF-A0AA35TZS1-F1
#
_cell.length_a   1.000
_cell.length_b   1.000
_cell.length_c   1.000
_cell.angle_alpha   90.00
_cell.angle_beta   90.00
_cell.angle_gamma   90.00
#
_symmetry.space_group_name_H-M   'P 1'
#
loop_
_entity.id
_entity.type
_entity.pdbx_description
1 polymer ?
#
loop_
_entity_poly.entity_id
_entity_poly.type
_entity_poly.pdbx_seq_one_letter_code
_entity_poly.pdbx_strand_id
1 'polypeptide(L)' 'MDGSRVTVVVHGGKEVGKTTFIAHSLELYKSEVGPETTAAVHICGRDVAVTVIRNPEKLTSAHVAIVLIDLTVKV' A
#
# COMPACT_ATOMS: atom_id res chain seq x y z
N MET A 1 18.07 -5.28 -10.59
CA MET A 1 16.64 -4.92 -10.76
C MET A 1 16.46 -4.38 -12.17
N ASP A 2 15.43 -4.84 -12.91
CA ASP A 2 15.18 -4.47 -14.31
C ASP A 2 14.53 -3.07 -14.47
N GLY A 3 14.40 -2.31 -13.37
CA GLY A 3 13.82 -0.97 -13.34
C GLY A 3 12.28 -0.97 -13.22
N SER A 4 11.64 -2.14 -13.17
CA SER A 4 10.19 -2.25 -13.01
C SER A 4 9.76 -1.71 -11.65
N ARG A 5 8.83 -0.76 -11.66
CA ARG A 5 8.20 -0.20 -10.46
C ARG A 5 6.69 -0.36 -10.55
N VAL A 6 6.05 -0.59 -9.41
CA VAL A 6 4.60 -0.54 -9.27
C VAL A 6 4.27 0.47 -8.18
N THR A 7 3.33 1.35 -8.47
CA THR A 7 2.80 2.32 -7.50
C THR A 7 1.40 1.89 -7.12
N VAL A 8 1.18 1.62 -5.84
CA VAL A 8 -0.11 1.25 -5.25
C VAL A 8 -0.57 2.39 -4.36
N VAL A 9 -1.84 2.72 -4.41
CA VAL A 9 -2.46 3.66 -3.47
C VAL A 9 -3.43 2.91 -2.57
N VAL A 10 -3.38 3.20 -1.27
CA VAL A 10 -4.32 2.65 -0.28
C VAL A 10 -5.16 3.79 0.26
N HIS A 11 -6.46 3.69 0.04
CA HIS A 11 -7.46 4.67 0.49
C HIS A 11 -8.50 4.00 1.40
N GLY A 12 -9.20 4.80 2.19
CA GLY A 12 -10.27 4.33 3.07
C GLY A 12 -10.48 5.26 4.26
N GLY A 13 -11.55 5.02 5.02
CA GLY A 13 -11.93 5.82 6.18
C GLY A 13 -10.84 5.94 7.25
N LYS A 14 -11.04 6.86 8.21
CA LYS A 14 -10.20 6.92 9.40
C LYS A 14 -10.27 5.56 10.12
N GLU A 15 -9.12 5.08 10.62
CA GLU A 15 -9.04 3.85 11.46
C GLU A 15 -9.42 2.52 10.80
N VAL A 16 -9.71 2.47 9.49
CA VAL A 16 -9.98 1.23 8.72
C VAL A 16 -8.79 0.23 8.63
N GLY A 17 -7.72 0.46 9.37
CA GLY A 17 -6.58 -0.47 9.44
C GLY A 17 -5.55 -0.34 8.32
N LYS A 18 -5.54 0.74 7.53
CA LYS A 18 -4.58 0.95 6.41
C LYS A 18 -3.12 0.65 6.77
N THR A 19 -2.63 1.18 7.89
CA THR A 19 -1.25 0.96 8.33
C THR A 19 -0.96 -0.51 8.61
N THR A 20 -1.88 -1.20 9.28
CA THR A 20 -1.76 -2.63 9.57
C THR A 20 -1.77 -3.45 8.29
N PHE A 21 -2.65 -3.12 7.34
CA PHE A 21 -2.72 -3.78 6.03
C PHE A 21 -1.41 -3.65 5.26
N ILE A 22 -0.85 -2.44 5.16
CA ILE A 22 0.41 -2.18 4.43
C ILE A 22 1.57 -2.89 5.12
N ALA A 23 1.69 -2.76 6.45
CA ALA A 23 2.74 -3.41 7.22
C ALA A 23 2.74 -4.93 7.00
N HIS A 24 1.56 -5.55 7.08
CA HIS A 24 1.44 -6.99 6.89
C HIS A 24 1.71 -7.43 5.44
N SER A 25 1.23 -6.67 4.46
CA SER A 25 1.41 -6.99 3.04
C SER A 25 2.87 -6.90 2.57
N LEU A 26 3.67 -6.06 3.23
CA LEU A 26 5.07 -5.83 2.91
C LEU A 26 6.03 -6.49 3.92
N GLU A 27 5.51 -7.27 4.87
CA GLU A 27 6.29 -7.90 5.95
C GLU A 27 7.12 -6.91 6.79
N LEU A 28 6.59 -5.70 6.99
CA LEU A 28 7.22 -4.62 7.77
C LEU A 28 6.65 -4.53 9.19
N TYR A 29 7.42 -3.94 10.10
CA TYR A 29 6.86 -3.45 11.36
C TYR A 29 5.98 -2.22 11.10
N LYS A 30 4.90 -2.07 11.88
CA LYS A 30 3.98 -0.92 11.74
C LYS A 30 4.66 0.43 11.84
N SER A 31 5.74 0.53 12.63
CA SER A 31 6.55 1.74 12.81
C SER A 31 7.28 2.18 11.53
N GLU A 32 7.45 1.27 10.56
CA GLU A 32 8.14 1.53 9.30
C GLU A 32 7.18 2.04 8.20
N VAL A 33 5.87 2.03 8.46
CA VAL A 33 4.86 2.42 7.48
C VAL A 33 4.56 3.93 7.54
N GLY A 34 5.29 4.66 6.71
CA GLY A 34 5.10 6.09 6.45
C GLY A 34 3.89 6.42 5.56
N PRO A 35 3.71 7.71 5.20
CA PRO A 35 2.76 8.14 4.17
C PRO A 35 3.05 7.51 2.79
N GLU A 36 4.33 7.29 2.51
CA GLU A 36 4.84 6.54 1.37
C GLU A 36 5.78 5.46 1.90
N THR A 37 5.67 4.24 1.39
CA THR A 37 6.47 3.10 1.84
C THR A 37 6.83 2.27 0.61
N THR A 38 8.12 2.01 0.42
CA THR A 38 8.61 1.21 -0.71
C THR A 38 9.24 -0.07 -0.19
N ALA A 39 8.89 -1.20 -0.80
CA ALA A 39 9.48 -2.50 -0.52
C ALA A 39 9.68 -3.28 -1.83
N ALA A 40 10.61 -4.23 -1.82
CA ALA A 40 10.76 -5.18 -2.90
C ALA A 40 9.78 -6.34 -2.67
N VAL A 41 8.97 -6.67 -3.69
CA VAL A 41 8.02 -7.79 -3.65
C VAL A 41 8.38 -8.76 -4.76
N HIS A 42 8.43 -10.04 -4.43
CA HIS A 42 8.74 -11.09 -5.39
C HIS A 42 7.47 -11.50 -6.17
N ILE A 43 7.40 -11.17 -7.46
CA ILE A 43 6.26 -11.43 -8.34
C ILE A 43 6.76 -12.12 -9.60
N CYS A 44 6.17 -13.29 -9.92
CA CYS A 44 6.49 -14.03 -11.15
C CYS A 44 8.00 -14.27 -11.36
N GLY A 45 8.72 -14.64 -10.28
CA GLY A 45 10.15 -14.94 -10.34
C GLY A 45 11.08 -13.72 -10.34
N ARG A 46 10.56 -12.51 -10.09
CA ARG A 46 11.32 -11.26 -10.13
C ARG A 46 11.02 -10.38 -8.93
N ASP A 47 12.04 -9.67 -8.45
CA ASP A 47 11.86 -8.64 -7.43
C ASP A 47 11.42 -7.33 -8.07
N VAL A 48 10.23 -6.87 -7.69
CA VAL A 48 9.61 -5.64 -8.19
C VAL A 48 9.56 -4.63 -7.05
N ALA A 49 10.02 -3.40 -7.31
CA ALA A 49 9.87 -2.32 -6.35
C ALA A 49 8.40 -1.86 -6.31
N VAL A 50 7.75 -2.02 -5.16
CA VAL A 50 6.38 -1.59 -4.93
C VAL A 50 6.38 -0.41 -3.97
N THR A 51 5.92 0.74 -4.46
CA THR A 51 5.71 1.94 -3.66
C THR A 51 4.23 2.04 -3.30
N VAL A 52 3.93 2.01 -2.01
CA VAL A 52 2.58 2.15 -1.48
C VAL A 52 2.40 3.54 -0.89
N ILE A 53 1.39 4.27 -1.37
CA ILE A 53 1.04 5.61 -0.88
C ILE A 53 -0.28 5.54 -0.11
N ARG A 54 -0.24 5.93 1.17
CA ARG A 54 -1.40 5.94 2.07
C ARG A 54 -2.07 7.31 2.02
N ASN A 55 -3.37 7.35 1.70
CA ASN A 55 -4.14 8.59 1.54
C ASN A 55 -3.50 9.61 0.58
N PRO A 56 -3.31 9.25 -0.71
CA PRO A 56 -2.75 10.19 -1.67
C PRO A 56 -3.66 11.42 -1.84
N GLU A 57 -3.06 12.61 -1.93
CA GLU A 57 -3.79 13.83 -2.28
C GLU A 57 -4.24 13.83 -3.75
N LYS A 58 -3.49 13.14 -4.63
CA LYS A 58 -3.77 13.00 -6.06
C LYS A 58 -3.40 11.59 -6.55
N LEU A 59 -4.22 11.01 -7.42
CA LEU A 59 -4.07 9.63 -7.92
C LEU A 59 -3.23 9.52 -9.20
N THR A 60 -2.51 10.56 -9.61
CA THR A 60 -2.07 10.75 -11.01
C THR A 60 -1.03 9.75 -11.53
N SER A 61 -0.50 8.86 -10.69
CA SER A 61 0.51 7.85 -11.09
C SER A 61 0.31 6.47 -10.44
N ALA A 62 -0.89 6.16 -9.95
CA ALA A 62 -1.18 4.87 -9.35
C ALA A 62 -1.41 3.80 -10.44
N HIS A 63 -0.72 2.67 -10.33
CA HIS A 63 -0.98 1.49 -11.15
C HIS A 63 -2.15 0.68 -10.59
N VAL A 64 -2.30 0.67 -9.26
CA VAL A 64 -3.37 -0.05 -8.53
C VAL A 64 -3.90 0.84 -7.41
N ALA A 65 -5.22 0.85 -7.24
CA ALA A 65 -5.87 1.45 -6.08
C ALA A 65 -6.56 0.37 -5.22
N ILE A 66 -6.28 0.39 -3.93
CA ILE A 66 -6.90 -0.47 -2.93
C ILE A 66 -7.75 0.40 -2.02
N VAL A 67 -9.05 0.13 -1.97
CA VAL A 67 -9.99 0.81 -1.09
C VAL A 67 -10.37 -0.12 0.05
N LEU A 68 -10.01 0.27 1.28
CA LEU A 68 -10.36 -0.47 2.48
C LEU A 68 -11.64 0.09 3.10
N ILE A 69 -12.53 -0.82 3.48
CA ILE A 69 -13.82 -0.53 4.13
C ILE A 69 -13.89 -1.35 5.41
N ASP A 70 -14.28 -0.71 6.51
CA ASP A 70 -14.51 -1.39 7.78
C ASP A 70 -15.95 -1.93 7.78
N LEU A 71 -16.09 -3.26 7.72
CA LEU A 71 -17.39 -3.93 7.71
C LEU A 71 -18.03 -4.01 9.09
N THR A 72 -17.31 -3.62 10.15
CA THR A 72 -17.80 -3.64 11.53
C THR A 72 -18.53 -2.36 11.93
N VAL A 73 -18.31 -1.27 11.17
CA VAL A 73 -19.06 -0.02 11.36
C VAL A 73 -20.49 -0.25 10.88
N LYS A 74 -21.43 -0.32 11.82
CA LYS A 74 -22.85 -0.28 11.50
C LYS A 74 -23.16 1.09 10.90
N VAL A 75 -23.65 1.08 9.66
CA VAL A 75 -24.20 2.24 8.96
C VAL A 75 -25.58 2.58 9.52
#